data_AF-A0A9D4CXH3-F1
#
_entry.id   AF-A0A9D4CXH3-F1
#
_cell.length_a   1.000
_cell.length_b   1.000
_cell.length_c   1.000
_cell.angle_alpha   90.00
_cell.angle_beta   90.00
_cell.angle_gamma   90.00
#
_symmetry.space_group_name_H-M   'P 1'
#
loop_
_entity.id
_entity.type
_entity.pdbx_description
1 polymer ?
#
loop_
_entity_poly.entity_id
_entity_poly.type
_entity_poly.pdbx_seq_one_letter_code
_entity_poly.pdbx_strand_id
1 'polypeptide(L)'
;MLNPKKNEIASYMLKNIIVLKAESNIPAMFQDRNLINWLHDALGTLGTVILSTQLPYNMIPERNVMAACRLQETVTSMGYIYHGHDC
;
A
#
# COMPACT_ATOMS: atom_id res chain seq x y z
N MET A 1 6.22 23.23 10.60
CA MET A 1 6.13 21.81 11.02
C MET A 1 5.50 21.02 9.89
N LEU A 2 6.24 20.07 9.30
CA LEU A 2 5.69 19.11 8.34
C LEU A 2 4.85 18.11 9.13
N ASN A 3 3.55 18.35 9.25
CA ASN A 3 2.62 17.35 9.78
C ASN A 3 2.59 16.17 8.79
N PRO A 4 3.05 14.96 9.18
CA PRO A 4 2.97 13.83 8.27
C PRO A 4 1.48 13.53 8.02
N LYS A 5 1.05 13.66 6.76
CA LYS A 5 -0.22 13.09 6.32
C LYS A 5 -0.08 11.58 6.45
N LYS A 6 -0.62 11.02 7.53
CA LYS A 6 -0.70 9.59 7.80
C LYS A 6 -1.62 8.94 6.75
N ASN A 7 -1.10 8.72 5.55
CA ASN A 7 -1.57 7.63 4.69
C ASN A 7 -1.11 6.35 5.39
N GLU A 8 -1.84 5.93 6.43
CA GLU A 8 -1.42 4.80 7.28
C GLU A 8 -1.41 3.53 6.43
N ILE A 9 -0.23 2.97 6.22
CA ILE A 9 -0.07 1.63 5.69
C ILE A 9 -0.67 0.69 6.74
N ALA A 10 -1.88 0.21 6.46
CA ALA A 10 -2.60 -0.63 7.39
C ALA A 10 -2.06 -2.07 7.36
N SER A 11 -2.21 -2.78 8.48
CA SER A 11 -1.74 -4.17 8.62
C SER A 11 -2.23 -5.10 7.50
N TYR A 12 -3.47 -4.90 7.00
CA TYR A 12 -4.01 -5.73 5.92
C TYR A 12 -3.29 -5.52 4.58
N MET A 13 -2.73 -4.33 4.32
CA MET A 13 -1.94 -4.05 3.11
C MET A 13 -0.61 -4.81 3.14
N LEU A 14 0.06 -4.82 4.30
CA LEU A 14 1.29 -5.56 4.51
C LEU A 14 1.05 -7.08 4.38
N LYS A 15 -0.01 -7.60 5.00
CA LYS A 15 -0.40 -9.01 4.85
C LYS A 15 -0.61 -9.38 3.38
N ASN A 16 -1.28 -8.52 2.61
CA ASN A 16 -1.54 -8.77 1.21
C ASN A 16 -0.25 -8.83 0.37
N ILE A 17 0.73 -7.95 0.62
CA ILE A 17 2.06 -7.99 -0.03
C ILE A 17 2.78 -9.30 0.28
N ILE A 18 2.76 -9.73 1.55
CA ILE A 18 3.41 -10.98 1.96
C ILE A 18 2.77 -12.18 1.27
N VAL A 19 1.43 -12.24 1.17
CA VAL A 19 0.75 -13.35 0.50
C VAL A 19 1.07 -13.40 -1.00
N LEU A 20 1.00 -12.26 -1.71
CA LEU A 20 1.34 -12.20 -3.14
C LEU A 20 2.77 -12.67 -3.41
N LYS A 21 3.72 -12.28 -2.54
CA LYS A 21 5.12 -12.73 -2.64
C LYS A 21 5.26 -14.22 -2.32
N ALA A 22 4.52 -14.73 -1.34
CA ALA A 22 4.56 -16.12 -0.92
C ALA A 22 4.13 -17.05 -2.05
N GLU A 23 3.04 -16.70 -2.74
CA GLU A 23 2.51 -17.46 -3.88
C GLU A 23 3.52 -17.58 -5.03
N SER A 24 4.34 -16.54 -5.25
CA SER A 24 5.33 -16.57 -6.32
C SER A 24 6.56 -17.45 -6.03
N ASN A 25 6.88 -17.74 -4.76
CA ASN A 25 8.07 -18.53 -4.40
C ASN A 25 7.98 -19.17 -3.01
N ILE A 26 7.08 -20.14 -2.87
CA ILE A 26 6.80 -20.87 -1.61
C ILE A 26 8.06 -21.50 -0.97
N PRO A 27 8.94 -22.21 -1.71
CA PRO A 27 10.05 -22.94 -1.08
C PRO A 27 11.17 -22.05 -0.54
N ALA A 28 11.38 -20.87 -1.13
CA ALA A 28 12.44 -19.95 -0.72
C ALA A 28 12.08 -19.12 0.52
N MET A 29 10.77 -18.96 0.79
CA MET A 29 10.23 -18.11 1.85
C MET A 29 10.50 -18.64 3.27
N PHE A 30 10.55 -19.97 3.45
CA PHE A 30 10.69 -20.60 4.76
C PHE A 30 12.13 -21.02 5.11
N GLN A 31 13.11 -20.45 4.43
CA GLN A 31 14.52 -20.68 4.74
C GLN A 31 15.07 -19.47 5.48
N ASP A 32 15.52 -19.65 6.72
CA ASP A 32 16.02 -18.57 7.59
C ASP A 32 17.13 -17.73 6.92
N ARG A 33 17.98 -18.39 6.11
CA ARG A 33 19.04 -17.73 5.32
C ARG A 33 18.55 -16.69 4.32
N ASN A 34 17.27 -16.76 3.93
CA ASN A 34 16.67 -15.86 2.94
C ASN A 34 15.82 -14.76 3.57
N LEU A 35 15.62 -14.76 4.89
CA LEU A 35 14.69 -13.85 5.57
C LEU A 35 15.00 -12.37 5.26
N ILE A 36 16.28 -12.00 5.29
CA ILE A 36 16.72 -10.62 5.00
C ILE A 36 16.38 -10.23 3.56
N ASN A 37 16.68 -11.11 2.59
CA ASN A 37 16.39 -10.85 1.18
C ASN A 37 14.88 -10.73 0.95
N TRP A 38 14.10 -11.59 1.61
CA TRP A 38 12.64 -11.58 1.53
C TRP A 38 12.04 -10.30 2.11
N LEU A 39 12.55 -9.84 3.25
CA LEU A 39 12.15 -8.57 3.85
C LEU A 39 12.50 -7.40 2.92
N HIS A 40 13.71 -7.40 2.34
CA HIS A 40 14.13 -6.38 1.40
C HIS A 40 13.20 -6.31 0.17
N ASP A 41 12.85 -7.46 -0.41
CA ASP A 41 11.94 -7.55 -1.55
C ASP A 41 10.50 -7.12 -1.22
N ALA A 42 10.02 -7.45 -0.02
CA ALA A 42 8.71 -7.01 0.47
C ALA A 42 8.68 -5.48 0.66
N LEU A 43 9.75 -4.89 1.21
CA LEU A 43 9.89 -3.44 1.35
C LEU A 43 10.00 -2.75 -0.01
N GLY A 44 10.74 -3.32 -0.97
CA GLY A 44 10.80 -2.81 -2.34
C GLY A 44 9.43 -2.77 -3.00
N THR A 45 8.64 -3.84 -2.81
CA THR A 45 7.26 -3.94 -3.32
C THR A 45 6.35 -2.91 -2.66
N LEU A 46 6.47 -2.72 -1.35
CA LEU A 46 5.74 -1.68 -0.64
C LEU A 46 6.05 -0.29 -1.20
N GLY A 47 7.32 0.00 -1.49
CA GLY A 47 7.72 1.24 -2.16
C GLY A 47 7.02 1.44 -3.51
N THR A 48 7.00 0.42 -4.36
CA THR A 48 6.27 0.46 -5.65
C THR A 48 4.78 0.66 -5.47
N VAL A 49 4.16 0.01 -4.48
CA VAL A 49 2.73 0.14 -4.16
C VAL A 49 2.39 1.57 -3.72
N ILE A 50 3.23 2.17 -2.87
CA ILE A 50 3.02 3.54 -2.39
C ILE A 50 3.09 4.53 -3.57
N LEU A 51 4.10 4.38 -4.44
CA LEU A 51 4.28 5.27 -5.59
C LEU A 51 3.19 5.11 -6.66
N SER A 52 2.81 3.87 -6.95
CA SER A 52 1.79 3.57 -7.98
C SER A 52 0.36 3.73 -7.46
N THR A 53 0.16 3.71 -6.14
CA THR A 53 -1.14 3.58 -5.45
C THR A 53 -1.95 2.39 -5.96
N GLN A 54 -1.27 1.31 -6.34
CA GLN A 54 -1.87 0.08 -6.86
C GLN A 54 -1.37 -1.12 -6.06
N LEU A 55 -2.31 -1.85 -5.45
CA LEU A 55 -2.06 -3.14 -4.83
C LEU A 55 -3.27 -4.04 -5.08
N PRO A 56 -3.18 -5.03 -5.98
CA PRO A 56 -4.27 -5.97 -6.20
C PRO A 56 -4.53 -6.78 -4.92
N TYR A 57 -5.78 -7.03 -4.58
CA TYR A 57 -6.14 -7.88 -3.47
C TYR A 57 -5.90 -9.35 -3.84
N ASN A 58 -5.21 -10.09 -2.99
CA ASN A 58 -4.76 -11.46 -3.28
C ASN A 58 -5.93 -12.41 -3.63
N MET A 59 -7.08 -12.26 -2.98
CA MET A 59 -8.26 -13.11 -3.24
C MET A 59 -9.14 -12.60 -4.38
N ILE A 60 -9.06 -11.31 -4.73
CA ILE A 60 -9.89 -10.66 -5.77
C ILE A 60 -9.01 -9.67 -6.54
N PRO A 61 -8.29 -10.11 -7.57
CA PRO A 61 -7.26 -9.32 -8.25
C PRO A 61 -7.77 -7.98 -8.83
N GLU A 62 -9.06 -7.89 -9.15
CA GLU A 62 -9.71 -6.69 -9.68
C GLU A 62 -9.85 -5.58 -8.62
N ARG A 63 -9.74 -5.92 -7.33
CA ARG A 63 -9.84 -4.94 -6.24
C ARG A 63 -8.46 -4.35 -5.93
N ASN A 64 -8.37 -3.03 -5.97
CA ASN A 64 -7.20 -2.30 -5.48
C ASN A 64 -7.33 -2.01 -3.98
N VAL A 65 -6.48 -2.62 -3.18
CA VAL A 65 -6.35 -2.46 -1.72
C VAL A 65 -6.00 -1.01 -1.34
N MET A 66 -5.33 -0.28 -2.23
CA MET A 66 -4.97 1.14 -2.04
C MET A 66 -6.06 2.11 -2.48
N ALA A 67 -7.21 1.64 -2.99
CA ALA A 67 -8.26 2.51 -3.53
C ALA A 67 -8.82 3.50 -2.50
N ALA A 68 -8.86 3.11 -1.21
CA ALA A 68 -9.30 3.98 -0.12
C ALA A 68 -8.39 5.21 0.06
N CYS A 69 -7.09 5.08 -0.17
CA CYS A 69 -6.14 6.20 -0.08
C CYS A 69 -6.41 7.25 -1.17
N ARG A 70 -6.81 6.83 -2.38
CA ARG A 70 -7.18 7.76 -3.48
C ARG A 70 -8.45 8.56 -3.19
N LEU A 71 -9.44 7.91 -2.56
CA LEU A 71 -10.69 8.59 -2.16
C LEU A 71 -10.41 9.69 -1.14
N GLN A 72 -9.52 9.45 -0.18
CA GLN A 72 -9.19 10.44 0.86
C GLN A 72 -8.47 11.67 0.29
N GLU A 73 -7.56 11.49 -0.68
CA GLU A 73 -6.90 12.61 -1.38
C GLU A 73 -7.87 13.42 -2.24
N THR A 74 -8.80 12.74 -2.92
CA THR A 74 -9.81 13.39 -3.79
C THR A 74 -10.83 14.17 -2.96
N VAL A 75 -11.33 13.61 -1.86
CA VAL A 75 -12.28 14.28 -0.96
C VAL A 75 -11.62 15.47 -0.24
N THR A 76 -10.35 15.34 0.15
CA THR A 76 -9.60 16.47 0.73
C THR A 76 -9.42 17.58 -0.30
N SER A 77 -9.06 17.25 -1.55
CA SER A 77 -8.90 18.23 -2.63
C SER A 77 -10.21 18.93 -3.00
N MET A 78 -11.35 18.21 -3.03
CA MET A 78 -12.66 18.84 -3.25
C MET A 78 -13.11 19.69 -2.05
N GLY A 79 -12.83 19.26 -0.81
CA GLY A 79 -13.12 20.06 0.39
C GLY A 79 -12.45 21.44 0.38
N TYR A 80 -11.24 21.55 -0.18
CA TYR A 80 -10.58 22.85 -0.41
C TYR A 80 -11.28 23.73 -1.46
N ILE A 81 -11.90 23.12 -2.48
CA ILE A 81 -12.63 23.87 -3.52
C ILE A 81 -13.93 24.46 -2.95
N TYR A 82 -14.63 23.72 -2.07
CA TYR A 82 -15.88 24.19 -1.48
C TYR A 82 -15.71 25.17 -0.31
N HIS A 83 -14.53 25.24 0.32
CA HIS A 83 -14.23 26.19 1.40
C HIS A 83 -13.38 27.39 0.95
N GLY A 84 -13.05 27.50 -0.34
CA GLY A 84 -12.28 28.61 -0.90
C GLY A 84 -13.10 29.77 -1.44
N HIS A 85 -14.42 29.80 -1.20
CA HIS A 85 -15.33 30.79 -1.79
C HIS A 85 -16.18 31.57 -0.78
N ASP A 86 -15.78 31.60 0.49
CA ASP A 86 -16.36 32.49 1.51
C ASP A 86 -15.24 33.02 2.42
N CYS A 87 -14.56 34.09 1.97
CA CYS A 87 -13.93 35.16 2.77
C CYS A 87 -13.36 36.21 1.82
#